data_AF-A0A1G9XDH0-F1
#
_entry.id   AF-A0A1G9XDH0-F1
#
_cell.length_a   1.000
_cell.length_b   1.000
_cell.length_c   1.000
_cell.angle_alpha   90.00
_cell.angle_beta   90.00
_cell.angle_gamma   90.00
#
_symmetry.space_group_name_H-M   'P 1'
#
loop_
_entity.id
_entity.type
_entity.pdbx_description
1 polymer ?
#
loop_
_entity_poly.entity_id
_entity_poly.type
_entity_poly.pdbx_seq_one_letter_code
_entity_poly.pdbx_strand_id
1 'polypeptide(L)'
;MSYLGNSINLALVVLVVVAVAGTAGASLFYQHSTAQLEQQNERLRSSNADLREDLSTTEADLSETRARLQQVNSSLQAAEGDVGQVSTTLEQTEKELSETINELSQTQEQLDETEANLEESRRNLRQARSDLDTAEEEVEDLEDEVRTLERERDNLEDEVQTLTRERDDLRDRVDRQQQEIDRLEQEIDNLETDLRRVCNSIQGEQPRECQS
;
A
#
# COMPACT_ATOMS: atom_id res chain seq x y z
N MET A 1 129.61 88.07 -43.64
CA MET A 1 128.84 88.01 -42.37
C MET A 1 127.40 87.69 -42.75
N SER A 2 127.09 86.40 -42.97
CA SER A 2 126.39 85.51 -42.01
C SER A 2 124.92 85.94 -41.84
N TYR A 3 123.97 85.46 -42.66
CA TYR A 3 123.28 84.15 -42.63
C TYR A 3 122.70 83.76 -41.26
N LEU A 4 121.67 84.51 -40.81
CA LEU A 4 120.78 84.14 -39.71
C LEU A 4 119.40 84.78 -39.99
N GLY A 5 118.51 84.05 -40.65
CA GLY A 5 117.18 84.58 -41.00
C GLY A 5 116.15 83.61 -41.57
N ASN A 6 116.43 82.31 -41.75
CA ASN A 6 115.52 81.40 -42.47
C ASN A 6 115.08 80.11 -41.73
N SER A 7 115.62 79.79 -40.55
CA SER A 7 115.25 78.59 -39.77
C SER A 7 114.08 78.79 -38.80
N ILE A 8 113.78 80.05 -38.43
CA ILE A 8 112.64 80.38 -37.55
C ILE A 8 111.31 80.21 -38.28
N ASN A 9 111.24 80.58 -39.57
CA ASN A 9 110.03 80.38 -40.38
C ASN A 9 109.72 78.90 -40.65
N LEU A 10 110.73 78.06 -40.92
CA LEU A 10 110.51 76.64 -41.17
C LEU A 10 110.02 75.91 -39.91
N ALA A 11 110.61 76.20 -38.75
CA ALA A 11 110.18 75.65 -37.47
C ALA A 11 108.75 76.08 -37.12
N LEU A 12 108.40 77.35 -37.34
CA LEU A 12 107.03 77.86 -37.17
C LEU A 12 106.04 77.17 -38.12
N VAL A 13 106.41 77.00 -39.40
CA VAL A 13 105.55 76.33 -40.39
C VAL A 13 105.32 74.87 -40.03
N VAL A 14 106.35 74.13 -39.61
CA VAL A 14 106.20 72.73 -39.17
C VAL A 14 105.35 72.64 -37.91
N LEU A 15 105.52 73.57 -36.95
CA LEU A 15 104.73 73.61 -35.73
C LEU A 15 103.26 73.93 -36.03
N VAL A 16 103.00 74.85 -36.97
CA VAL A 16 101.64 75.14 -37.47
C VAL A 16 101.05 73.94 -38.19
N VAL A 17 101.81 73.22 -39.04
CA VAL A 17 101.31 72.02 -39.73
C VAL A 17 101.04 70.88 -38.76
N VAL A 18 101.88 70.65 -37.75
CA VAL A 18 101.65 69.65 -36.70
C VAL A 18 100.50 70.05 -35.79
N ALA A 19 100.35 71.34 -35.48
CA ALA A 19 99.20 71.85 -34.75
C ALA A 19 97.91 71.68 -35.57
N VAL A 20 97.91 72.01 -36.85
CA VAL A 20 96.77 71.85 -37.76
C VAL A 20 96.44 70.37 -37.96
N ALA A 21 97.43 69.52 -38.19
CA ALA A 21 97.27 68.07 -38.33
C ALA A 21 96.84 67.40 -37.00
N GLY A 22 97.34 67.88 -35.86
CA GLY A 22 96.93 67.44 -34.53
C GLY A 22 95.51 67.88 -34.21
N THR A 23 95.12 69.12 -34.54
CA THR A 23 93.75 69.60 -34.39
C THR A 23 92.78 68.91 -35.34
N ALA A 24 93.20 68.60 -36.58
CA ALA A 24 92.40 67.85 -37.57
C ALA A 24 92.26 66.37 -37.19
N GLY A 25 93.35 65.73 -36.73
CA GLY A 25 93.32 64.36 -36.24
C GLY A 25 92.48 64.20 -34.97
N ALA A 26 92.59 65.14 -34.03
CA ALA A 26 91.75 65.17 -32.84
C ALA A 26 90.27 65.40 -33.17
N SER A 27 89.94 66.31 -34.10
CA SER A 27 88.55 66.56 -34.50
C SER A 27 87.93 65.42 -35.29
N LEU A 28 88.69 64.69 -36.12
CA LEU A 28 88.22 63.47 -36.76
C LEU A 28 87.99 62.32 -35.76
N PHE A 29 88.87 62.17 -34.76
CA PHE A 29 88.69 61.21 -33.68
C PHE A 29 87.50 61.57 -32.78
N TYR A 30 87.34 62.86 -32.45
CA TYR A 30 86.17 63.36 -31.72
C TYR A 30 84.90 63.19 -32.54
N GLN A 31 84.89 63.46 -33.85
CA GLN A 31 83.73 63.22 -34.72
C GLN A 31 83.33 61.75 -34.75
N HIS A 32 84.30 60.83 -34.82
CA HIS A 32 84.02 59.40 -34.76
C HIS A 32 83.48 58.98 -33.39
N SER A 33 84.07 59.51 -32.31
CA SER A 33 83.65 59.22 -30.93
C SER A 33 82.28 59.83 -30.60
N THR A 34 81.98 61.05 -31.07
CA THR A 34 80.67 61.70 -30.93
C THR A 34 79.62 60.99 -31.76
N ALA A 35 79.93 60.55 -32.98
CA ALA A 35 79.02 59.77 -33.81
C ALA A 35 78.70 58.40 -33.18
N GLN A 36 79.69 57.74 -32.56
CA GLN A 36 79.48 56.49 -31.83
C GLN A 36 78.65 56.69 -30.55
N LEU A 37 78.88 57.80 -29.84
CA LEU A 37 78.10 58.22 -28.68
C LEU A 37 76.66 58.56 -29.06
N GLU A 38 76.43 59.28 -30.16
CA GLU A 38 75.10 59.58 -30.70
C GLU A 38 74.36 58.29 -31.06
N GLN A 39 75.02 57.37 -31.78
CA GLN A 39 74.43 56.09 -32.14
C GLN A 39 74.07 55.23 -30.92
N GLN A 40 74.91 55.23 -29.88
CA GLN A 40 74.58 54.56 -28.61
C GLN A 40 73.42 55.24 -27.89
N ASN A 41 73.36 56.58 -27.90
CA ASN A 41 72.27 57.34 -27.29
C ASN A 41 70.94 57.06 -27.99
N GLU A 42 70.93 57.00 -29.33
CA GLU A 42 69.77 56.62 -30.12
C GLU A 42 69.32 55.17 -29.84
N ARG A 43 70.25 54.21 -29.78
CA ARG A 43 69.93 52.83 -29.39
C ARG A 43 69.36 52.74 -27.98
N LEU A 44 69.93 53.47 -27.03
CA LEU A 44 69.43 53.54 -25.65
C LEU A 44 68.05 54.17 -25.57
N ARG A 45 67.77 55.21 -26.38
CA ARG A 45 66.44 55.82 -26.48
C ARG A 45 65.42 54.85 -27.07
N SER A 46 65.78 54.15 -28.15
CA SER A 46 64.95 53.11 -28.75
C SER A 46 64.65 52.01 -27.73
N SER A 47 65.68 51.45 -27.10
CA SER A 47 65.50 50.39 -26.10
C SER A 47 64.69 50.86 -24.88
N ASN A 48 64.83 52.12 -24.45
CA ASN A 48 63.97 52.69 -23.42
C ASN A 48 62.53 52.92 -23.88
N ALA A 49 62.29 53.15 -25.16
CA ALA A 49 60.94 53.23 -25.71
C ALA A 49 60.30 51.84 -25.74
N ASP A 50 61.02 50.85 -26.27
CA ASP A 50 60.59 49.44 -26.33
C ASP A 50 60.28 48.90 -24.93
N LEU A 51 61.18 49.12 -23.95
CA LEU A 51 60.95 48.69 -22.56
C LEU A 51 59.74 49.34 -21.91
N ARG A 52 59.41 50.59 -22.27
CA ARG A 52 58.21 51.27 -21.76
C ARG A 52 56.95 50.69 -22.38
N GLU A 53 57.00 50.36 -23.67
CA GLU A 53 55.90 49.69 -24.36
C GLU A 53 55.68 48.28 -23.82
N ASP A 54 56.73 47.50 -23.62
CA ASP A 54 56.69 46.17 -23.01
C ASP A 54 56.13 46.24 -21.57
N LEU A 55 56.57 47.22 -20.78
CA LEU A 55 56.06 47.43 -19.42
C LEU A 55 54.57 47.77 -19.45
N SER A 56 54.15 48.71 -20.31
CA SER A 56 52.75 49.09 -20.48
C SER A 56 51.88 47.90 -20.90
N THR A 57 52.40 47.07 -21.81
CA THR A 57 51.71 45.86 -22.28
C THR A 57 51.59 44.83 -21.15
N THR A 58 52.68 44.59 -20.43
CA THR A 58 52.71 43.68 -19.29
C THR A 58 51.77 44.13 -18.17
N GLU A 59 51.68 45.44 -17.90
CA GLU A 59 50.73 46.00 -16.93
C GLU A 59 49.27 45.79 -17.36
N ALA A 60 48.97 45.95 -18.65
CA ALA A 60 47.65 45.68 -19.21
C ALA A 60 47.28 44.20 -19.10
N ASP A 61 48.18 43.30 -19.50
CA ASP A 61 47.98 41.85 -19.41
C ASP A 61 47.80 41.39 -17.97
N LEU A 62 48.56 41.96 -17.03
CA LEU A 62 48.43 41.66 -15.61
C LEU A 62 47.08 42.15 -15.05
N SER A 63 46.62 43.32 -15.49
CA SER A 63 45.29 43.84 -15.13
C SER A 63 44.17 42.93 -15.67
N GLU A 64 44.26 42.52 -16.93
CA GLU A 64 43.29 41.59 -17.52
C GLU A 64 43.30 40.23 -16.82
N THR A 65 44.48 39.68 -16.56
CA THR A 65 44.62 38.40 -15.85
C THR A 65 44.01 38.47 -14.45
N ARG A 66 44.21 39.58 -13.72
CA ARG A 66 43.57 39.79 -12.42
C ARG A 66 42.04 39.84 -12.51
N ALA A 67 41.49 40.50 -13.52
CA ALA A 67 40.04 40.55 -13.75
C ALA A 67 39.46 39.16 -14.06
N ARG A 68 40.14 38.39 -14.93
CA ARG A 68 39.75 36.99 -15.22
C ARG A 68 39.81 36.11 -13.98
N LEU A 69 40.83 36.27 -13.14
CA LEU A 69 40.99 35.50 -11.90
C LEU A 69 39.87 35.81 -10.89
N GLN A 70 39.47 37.08 -10.76
CA GLN A 70 38.31 37.48 -9.96
C GLN A 70 37.00 36.88 -10.49
N GLN A 71 36.81 36.87 -11.81
CA GLN A 71 35.64 36.27 -12.44
C GLN A 71 35.58 34.76 -12.21
N VAL A 72 36.70 34.06 -12.41
CA VAL A 72 36.79 32.61 -12.17
C VAL A 72 36.53 32.28 -10.71
N ASN A 73 37.09 33.03 -9.75
CA ASN A 73 36.79 32.84 -8.33
C ASN A 73 35.31 33.04 -8.01
N SER A 74 34.67 34.04 -8.61
CA SER A 74 33.24 34.29 -8.40
C SER A 74 32.38 33.13 -8.95
N SER A 75 32.72 32.62 -10.14
CA SER A 75 32.05 31.45 -10.73
C SER A 75 32.30 30.17 -9.93
N LEU A 76 33.51 29.98 -9.39
CA LEU A 76 33.84 28.84 -8.54
C LEU A 76 32.99 28.85 -7.27
N GLN A 77 32.91 30.00 -6.60
CA GLN A 77 32.09 30.15 -5.39
C GLN A 77 30.60 29.90 -5.66
N ALA A 78 30.09 30.35 -6.81
CA ALA A 78 28.72 30.05 -7.23
C ALA A 78 28.51 28.55 -7.45
N ALA A 79 29.43 27.89 -8.17
CA ALA A 79 29.36 26.46 -8.43
C ALA A 79 29.45 25.61 -7.14
N GLU A 80 30.29 26.00 -6.18
CA GLU A 80 30.36 25.36 -4.86
C GLU A 80 29.04 25.49 -4.09
N GLY A 81 28.40 26.67 -4.17
CA GLY A 81 27.08 26.91 -3.59
C GLY A 81 25.99 26.04 -4.23
N ASP A 82 26.00 25.91 -5.56
CA ASP A 82 25.06 25.08 -6.31
C ASP A 82 25.23 23.59 -5.96
N VAL A 83 26.48 23.11 -5.87
CA VAL A 83 26.78 21.74 -5.44
C VAL A 83 26.26 21.47 -4.03
N GLY A 84 26.42 22.42 -3.11
CA GLY A 84 25.86 22.32 -1.76
C GLY A 84 24.34 22.18 -1.77
N GLN A 85 23.64 23.02 -2.53
CA GLN A 85 22.17 22.96 -2.66
C GLN A 85 21.69 21.63 -3.27
N VAL A 86 22.38 21.15 -4.31
CA VAL A 86 22.07 19.85 -4.93
C VAL A 86 22.29 18.71 -3.93
N SER A 87 23.35 18.74 -3.14
CA SER A 87 23.60 17.73 -2.09
C SER A 87 22.47 17.70 -1.06
N THR A 88 22.05 18.86 -0.55
CA THR A 88 20.93 18.95 0.41
C THR A 88 19.63 18.46 -0.20
N THR A 89 19.35 18.80 -1.47
CA THR A 89 18.16 18.35 -2.18
C THR A 89 18.17 16.84 -2.38
N LEU A 90 19.33 16.26 -2.70
CA LEU A 90 19.51 14.82 -2.88
C LEU A 90 19.24 14.09 -1.56
N GLU A 91 19.83 14.54 -0.46
CA GLU A 91 19.59 13.96 0.88
C GLU A 91 18.11 13.98 1.27
N GLN A 92 17.42 15.09 0.99
CA GLN A 92 15.98 15.19 1.24
C GLN A 92 15.18 14.20 0.37
N THR A 93 15.51 14.12 -0.92
CA THR A 93 14.83 13.21 -1.86
C THR A 93 15.05 11.74 -1.47
N GLU A 94 16.25 11.37 -1.03
CA GLU A 94 16.55 10.02 -0.56
C GLU A 94 15.74 9.66 0.69
N LYS A 95 15.56 10.62 1.60
CA LYS A 95 14.71 10.44 2.78
C LYS A 95 13.24 10.24 2.40
N GLU A 96 12.70 11.11 1.55
CA GLU A 96 11.31 11.02 1.07
C GLU A 96 11.06 9.70 0.32
N LEU A 97 12.03 9.25 -0.48
CA LEU A 97 11.97 7.95 -1.15
C LEU A 97 11.92 6.79 -0.15
N SER A 98 12.76 6.84 0.89
CA SER A 98 12.77 5.81 1.94
C SER A 98 11.45 5.76 2.71
N GLU A 99 10.88 6.92 3.04
CA GLU A 99 9.56 7.02 3.69
C GLU A 99 8.47 6.43 2.79
N THR A 100 8.45 6.80 1.50
CA THR A 100 7.49 6.28 0.52
C THR A 100 7.58 4.76 0.36
N ILE A 101 8.79 4.19 0.35
CA ILE A 101 8.99 2.74 0.27
C ILE A 101 8.40 2.04 1.51
N ASN A 102 8.58 2.61 2.69
CA ASN A 102 8.03 2.04 3.92
C ASN A 102 6.50 2.11 3.93
N GLU A 103 5.91 3.23 3.52
CA GLU A 103 4.46 3.39 3.40
C GLU A 103 3.86 2.41 2.39
N LEU A 104 4.53 2.21 1.25
CA LEU A 104 4.11 1.23 0.25
C LEU A 104 4.13 -0.19 0.82
N SER A 105 5.19 -0.57 1.54
CA SER A 105 5.28 -1.88 2.20
C SER A 105 4.15 -2.10 3.20
N GLN A 106 3.86 -1.10 4.05
CA GLN A 106 2.78 -1.19 5.03
C GLN A 106 1.40 -1.28 4.37
N THR A 107 1.20 -0.53 3.28
CA THR A 107 -0.05 -0.57 2.51
C THR A 107 -0.24 -1.94 1.86
N GLN A 108 0.84 -2.54 1.36
CA GLN A 108 0.81 -3.89 0.78
C GLN A 108 0.43 -4.94 1.84
N GLU A 109 1.02 -4.88 3.03
CA GLU A 109 0.67 -5.79 4.13
C GLU A 109 -0.79 -5.65 4.57
N GLN A 110 -1.30 -4.42 4.67
CA GLN A 110 -2.71 -4.16 5.01
C GLN A 110 -3.67 -4.67 3.92
N LEU A 111 -3.27 -4.58 2.66
CA LEU A 111 -4.05 -5.13 1.55
C LEU A 111 -4.14 -6.65 1.67
N ASP A 112 -3.01 -7.34 1.89
CA ASP A 112 -2.97 -8.80 2.04
C ASP A 112 -3.83 -9.27 3.23
N GLU A 113 -3.76 -8.56 4.37
CA GLU A 113 -4.60 -8.84 5.54
C GLU A 113 -6.10 -8.66 5.23
N THR A 114 -6.45 -7.57 4.54
CA THR A 114 -7.83 -7.29 4.15
C THR A 114 -8.38 -8.34 3.19
N GLU A 115 -7.57 -8.80 2.23
CA GLU A 115 -7.94 -9.87 1.30
C GLU A 115 -8.17 -11.20 2.02
N ALA A 116 -7.33 -11.56 2.99
CA ALA A 116 -7.50 -12.76 3.81
C ALA A 116 -8.81 -12.72 4.62
N ASN A 117 -9.07 -11.59 5.30
CA ASN A 117 -10.30 -11.37 6.08
C ASN A 117 -11.56 -11.43 5.20
N LEU A 118 -11.49 -10.89 3.97
CA LEU A 118 -12.57 -10.96 3.00
C LEU A 118 -12.84 -12.41 2.56
N GLU A 119 -11.80 -13.19 2.35
CA GLU A 119 -11.93 -14.60 1.97
C GLU A 119 -12.56 -15.43 3.10
N GLU A 120 -12.12 -15.23 4.35
CA GLU A 120 -12.72 -15.85 5.53
C GLU A 120 -14.21 -15.48 5.67
N SER A 121 -14.54 -14.19 5.57
CA SER A 121 -15.92 -13.72 5.64
C SER A 121 -16.81 -14.36 4.56
N ARG A 122 -16.27 -14.55 3.34
CA ARG A 122 -16.98 -15.25 2.26
C ARG A 122 -17.20 -16.73 2.55
N ARG A 123 -16.25 -17.41 3.19
CA ARG A 123 -16.42 -18.82 3.63
C ARG A 123 -17.51 -18.92 4.69
N ASN A 124 -17.47 -18.05 5.69
CA ASN A 124 -18.47 -18.02 6.76
C ASN A 124 -19.87 -17.74 6.22
N LEU A 125 -20.02 -16.83 5.26
CA LEU A 125 -21.30 -16.56 4.61
C LEU A 125 -21.84 -17.76 3.82
N ARG A 126 -20.97 -18.53 3.16
CA ARG A 126 -21.39 -19.75 2.47
C ARG A 126 -21.85 -20.82 3.45
N GLN A 127 -21.14 -21.00 4.57
CA GLN A 127 -21.52 -21.94 5.60
C GLN A 127 -22.89 -21.57 6.20
N ALA A 128 -23.06 -20.31 6.61
CA ALA A 128 -24.32 -19.84 7.19
C ALA A 128 -25.52 -20.00 6.24
N ARG A 129 -25.30 -19.87 4.92
CA ARG A 129 -26.34 -20.15 3.91
C ARG A 129 -26.68 -21.64 3.84
N SER A 130 -25.66 -22.50 3.82
CA SER A 130 -25.89 -23.96 3.85
C SER A 130 -26.63 -24.39 5.11
N ASP A 131 -26.27 -23.83 6.26
CA ASP A 131 -26.92 -24.14 7.54
C ASP A 131 -28.37 -23.66 7.55
N LEU A 132 -28.66 -22.50 6.93
CA LEU A 132 -30.01 -22.00 6.76
C LEU A 132 -30.85 -22.91 5.87
N ASP A 133 -30.33 -23.31 4.71
CA ASP A 133 -31.03 -24.22 3.79
C ASP A 133 -31.37 -25.55 4.49
N THR A 134 -30.45 -26.11 5.28
CA THR A 134 -30.70 -27.33 6.07
C THR A 134 -31.76 -27.11 7.16
N ALA A 135 -31.75 -25.97 7.84
CA ALA A 135 -32.75 -25.66 8.85
C ALA A 135 -34.15 -25.45 8.24
N GLU A 136 -34.23 -24.88 7.03
CA GLU A 136 -35.48 -24.75 6.29
C GLU A 136 -36.05 -26.12 5.91
N GLU A 137 -35.21 -27.05 5.42
CA GLU A 137 -35.62 -28.43 5.14
C GLU A 137 -36.12 -29.15 6.41
N GLU A 138 -35.42 -29.00 7.55
CA GLU A 138 -35.84 -29.61 8.82
C GLU A 138 -37.19 -29.06 9.33
N VAL A 139 -37.46 -27.77 9.11
CA VAL A 139 -38.77 -27.18 9.44
C VAL A 139 -39.87 -27.76 8.57
N GLU A 140 -39.66 -27.90 7.26
CA GLU A 140 -40.65 -28.51 6.36
C GLU A 140 -40.97 -29.96 6.76
N ASP A 141 -39.94 -30.75 7.08
CA ASP A 141 -40.11 -32.13 7.55
C ASP A 141 -40.92 -32.20 8.86
N LEU A 142 -40.61 -31.32 9.83
CA LEU A 142 -41.35 -31.24 11.10
C LEU A 142 -42.80 -30.81 10.90
N GLU A 143 -43.08 -29.88 9.98
CA GLU A 143 -44.45 -29.48 9.63
C GLU A 143 -45.24 -30.65 9.02
N ASP A 144 -44.61 -31.50 8.21
CA ASP A 144 -45.22 -32.72 7.67
C ASP A 144 -45.48 -33.78 8.75
N GLU A 145 -44.55 -33.95 9.70
CA GLU A 145 -44.73 -34.84 10.84
C GLU A 145 -45.89 -34.38 11.72
N VAL A 146 -45.98 -33.09 12.05
CA VAL A 146 -47.09 -32.52 12.82
C VAL A 146 -48.43 -32.77 12.12
N ARG A 147 -48.52 -32.50 10.81
CA ARG A 147 -49.74 -32.76 10.03
C ARG A 147 -50.13 -34.24 10.03
N THR A 148 -49.15 -35.13 10.08
CA THR A 148 -49.40 -36.58 10.15
C THR A 148 -49.94 -36.99 11.51
N LEU A 149 -49.31 -36.50 12.59
CA LEU A 149 -49.75 -36.76 13.96
C LEU A 149 -51.14 -36.19 14.25
N GLU A 150 -51.47 -35.02 13.71
CA GLU A 150 -52.82 -34.44 13.84
C GLU A 150 -53.90 -35.34 13.22
N ARG A 151 -53.64 -35.90 12.03
CA ARG A 151 -54.57 -36.85 11.38
C ARG A 151 -54.69 -38.15 12.16
N GLU A 152 -53.59 -38.66 12.71
CA GLU A 152 -53.63 -39.87 13.54
C GLU A 152 -54.44 -39.63 14.81
N ARG A 153 -54.26 -38.48 15.46
CA ARG A 153 -55.08 -38.05 16.61
C ARG A 153 -56.56 -38.01 16.25
N ASP A 154 -56.93 -37.38 15.13
CA ASP A 154 -58.33 -37.30 14.70
C ASP A 154 -58.94 -38.70 14.49
N ASN A 155 -58.20 -39.60 13.82
CA ASN A 155 -58.66 -40.98 13.60
C ASN A 155 -58.85 -41.75 14.91
N LEU A 156 -57.91 -41.60 15.86
CA LEU A 156 -58.01 -42.24 17.17
C LEU A 156 -59.19 -41.69 17.99
N GLU A 157 -59.47 -40.39 17.90
CA GLU A 157 -60.64 -39.79 18.53
C GLU A 157 -61.96 -40.36 17.97
N ASP A 158 -62.05 -40.56 16.65
CA ASP A 158 -63.20 -41.20 16.01
C ASP A 158 -63.36 -42.68 16.40
N GLU A 159 -62.26 -43.42 16.51
CA GLU A 159 -62.26 -44.81 16.98
C GLU A 159 -62.73 -44.91 18.43
N VAL A 160 -62.23 -44.05 19.32
CA VAL A 160 -62.67 -43.97 20.72
C VAL A 160 -64.17 -43.68 20.82
N GLN A 161 -64.68 -42.75 20.01
CA GLN A 161 -66.13 -42.47 19.98
C GLN A 161 -66.94 -43.69 19.52
N THR A 162 -66.46 -44.41 18.51
CA THR A 162 -67.12 -45.60 17.97
C THR A 162 -67.19 -46.70 19.03
N LEU A 163 -66.04 -47.03 19.64
CA LEU A 163 -65.96 -48.02 20.72
C LEU A 163 -66.83 -47.63 21.93
N THR A 164 -66.95 -46.33 22.23
CA THR A 164 -67.83 -45.85 23.29
C THR A 164 -69.30 -46.15 23.00
N ARG A 165 -69.76 -45.93 21.76
CA ARG A 165 -71.12 -46.25 21.33
C ARG A 165 -71.40 -47.75 21.35
N GLU A 166 -70.46 -48.56 20.86
CA GLU A 166 -70.56 -50.03 20.91
C GLU A 166 -70.65 -50.55 22.34
N ARG A 167 -69.84 -50.00 23.24
CA ARG A 167 -69.87 -50.30 24.66
C ARG A 167 -71.23 -49.99 25.27
N ASP A 168 -71.85 -48.86 24.91
CA ASP A 168 -73.18 -48.48 25.40
C ASP A 168 -74.27 -49.42 24.84
N ASP A 169 -74.25 -49.77 23.55
CA ASP A 169 -75.20 -50.75 22.98
C ASP A 169 -75.09 -52.13 23.65
N LEU A 170 -73.86 -52.60 23.88
CA LEU A 170 -73.63 -53.87 24.57
C LEU A 170 -74.18 -53.85 26.00
N ARG A 171 -74.06 -52.72 26.72
CA ARG A 171 -74.67 -52.58 28.04
C ARG A 171 -76.19 -52.65 27.97
N ASP A 172 -76.81 -51.92 27.05
CA ASP A 172 -78.26 -51.96 26.87
C ASP A 172 -78.76 -53.38 26.51
N ARG A 173 -77.97 -54.12 25.73
CA ARG A 173 -78.28 -55.53 25.40
C ARG A 173 -78.21 -56.43 26.64
N VAL A 174 -77.18 -56.26 27.47
CA VAL A 174 -77.06 -56.99 28.74
C VAL A 174 -78.25 -56.70 29.64
N ASP A 175 -78.65 -55.43 29.79
CA ASP A 175 -79.79 -55.04 30.62
C ASP A 175 -81.11 -55.66 30.11
N ARG A 176 -81.33 -55.67 28.79
CA ARG A 176 -82.49 -56.33 28.17
C ARG A 176 -82.50 -57.84 28.41
N GLN A 177 -81.34 -58.49 28.28
CA GLN A 177 -81.22 -59.92 28.54
C GLN A 177 -81.50 -60.25 30.00
N GLN A 178 -81.05 -59.41 30.93
CA GLN A 178 -81.34 -59.58 32.35
C GLN A 178 -82.85 -59.49 32.62
N GLN A 179 -83.55 -58.50 32.04
CA GLN A 179 -85.00 -58.37 32.18
C GLN A 179 -85.76 -59.58 31.62
N GLU A 180 -85.29 -60.17 30.51
CA GLU A 180 -85.90 -61.37 29.94
C GLU A 180 -85.67 -62.60 30.83
N ILE A 181 -84.48 -62.73 31.43
CA ILE A 181 -84.21 -63.76 32.43
C ILE A 181 -85.18 -63.62 33.60
N ASP A 182 -85.29 -62.43 34.19
CA ASP A 182 -86.17 -62.17 35.33
C ASP A 182 -87.65 -62.47 34.99
N ARG A 183 -88.06 -62.23 33.73
CA ARG A 183 -89.40 -62.55 33.23
C ARG A 183 -89.62 -64.06 33.08
N LEU A 184 -88.67 -64.77 32.48
CA LEU A 184 -88.75 -66.21 32.29
C LEU A 184 -88.74 -66.95 33.63
N GLU A 185 -87.95 -66.47 34.60
CA GLU A 185 -87.97 -66.99 35.98
C GLU A 185 -89.36 -66.84 36.62
N GLN A 186 -90.01 -65.68 36.49
CA GLN A 186 -91.38 -65.49 36.96
C GLN A 186 -92.40 -66.39 36.23
N GLU A 187 -92.23 -66.62 34.93
CA GLU A 187 -93.10 -67.53 34.17
C GLU A 187 -92.95 -68.98 34.64
N ILE A 188 -91.72 -69.43 34.90
CA ILE A 188 -91.42 -70.73 35.50
C ILE A 188 -92.11 -70.85 36.87
N ASP A 189 -91.95 -69.87 37.76
CA ASP A 189 -92.58 -69.89 39.10
C ASP A 189 -94.12 -70.00 39.02
N ASN A 190 -94.73 -69.28 38.07
CA ASN A 190 -96.16 -69.33 37.83
C ASN A 190 -96.61 -70.70 37.29
N LEU A 191 -95.89 -71.25 36.31
CA LEU A 191 -96.16 -72.56 35.72
C LEU A 191 -95.99 -73.68 36.76
N GLU A 192 -94.96 -73.61 37.61
CA GLU A 192 -94.80 -74.53 38.74
C GLU A 192 -95.99 -74.45 39.70
N THR A 193 -96.46 -73.24 39.99
CA THR A 193 -97.62 -73.04 40.87
C THR A 193 -98.91 -73.59 40.24
N ASP A 194 -99.11 -73.37 38.94
CA ASP A 194 -100.23 -73.92 38.18
C ASP A 194 -100.18 -75.45 38.15
N LEU A 195 -99.00 -76.04 37.89
CA LEU A 195 -98.78 -77.48 37.93
C LEU A 195 -99.15 -78.06 39.30
N ARG A 196 -98.65 -77.45 40.39
CA ARG A 196 -99.03 -77.84 41.77
C ARG A 196 -100.54 -77.79 41.98
N ARG A 197 -101.22 -76.74 41.49
CA ARG A 197 -102.70 -76.62 41.58
C ARG A 197 -103.42 -77.73 40.81
N VAL A 198 -103.00 -78.02 39.58
CA VAL A 198 -103.59 -79.09 38.76
C VAL A 198 -103.35 -80.45 39.41
N CYS A 199 -102.14 -80.75 39.84
CA CYS A 199 -101.80 -82.01 40.52
C CYS A 199 -102.69 -82.25 41.75
N ASN A 200 -102.93 -81.22 42.57
CA ASN A 200 -103.81 -81.30 43.75
C ASN A 200 -105.29 -81.55 43.39
N SER A 201 -105.72 -81.26 42.16
CA SER A 201 -107.12 -81.42 41.72
C SER A 201 -107.46 -82.80 41.15
N ILE A 202 -106.46 -83.63 40.86
CA ILE A 202 -106.64 -84.97 40.26
C ILE A 202 -107.12 -85.95 41.33
N GLN A 203 -108.29 -86.56 41.10
CA GLN A 203 -108.80 -87.67 41.92
C GLN A 203 -108.45 -89.00 41.24
N GLY A 204 -107.43 -89.69 41.75
CA GLY A 204 -106.93 -90.96 41.19
C GLY A 204 -105.42 -91.11 41.32
N GLU A 205 -104.83 -92.04 40.55
CA GLU A 205 -103.38 -92.21 40.48
C GLU A 205 -102.74 -91.02 39.75
N GLN A 206 -101.89 -90.25 40.44
CA GLN A 206 -101.31 -89.01 39.90
C GLN A 206 -100.26 -89.30 38.83
N PRO A 207 -100.13 -88.45 37.78
CA PRO A 207 -99.06 -88.52 36.78
C PRO A 207 -97.66 -88.39 37.41
N ARG A 208 -96.62 -88.88 36.73
CA ARG A 208 -95.22 -88.86 37.24
C ARG A 208 -94.70 -87.44 37.48
N GLU A 209 -95.18 -86.49 36.69
CA GLU A 209 -94.88 -85.06 36.76
C GLU A 209 -95.43 -84.42 38.06
N CYS A 210 -96.38 -85.08 38.72
CA CYS A 210 -96.90 -84.70 40.04
C CYS A 210 -96.26 -85.49 41.20
N GLN A 211 -95.34 -86.41 40.90
CA GLN A 211 -94.69 -87.30 41.88
C GLN A 211 -93.26 -86.85 42.24
N SER A 212 -92.83 -85.66 41.79
CA SER A 212 -91.52 -85.06 42.08
C SER A 212 -91.66 -83.91 43.07
#